data_AF-A0A1J4S903-F1
#
_entry.id   AF-A0A1J4S903-F1
#
_cell.length_a   1.000
_cell.length_b   1.000
_cell.length_c   1.000
_cell.angle_alpha   90.00
_cell.angle_beta   90.00
_cell.angle_gamma   90.00
#
_symmetry.space_group_name_H-M   'P 1'
#
loop_
_entity.id
_entity.type
_entity.pdbx_description
1 polymer ?
#
loop_
_entity_poly.entity_id
_entity_poly.type
_entity_poly.pdbx_seq_one_letter_code
_entity_poly.pdbx_strand_id
1 'polypeptide(L)'
;MNAWLITWEGTYSSIADENRIVAILSSRKSVTKIADFVELLYLRSTSNAHEMACLANRPKKIPYKVDKVPLINSIPHSDRITCGHNPFLYARKVTNLQIKIDPKENIEILKWKEPSIFKWKEKLRCQREVAKEGEIRELWRSLMNPLSNELKFLSNPE
;
A
#
# COMPACT_ATOMS: atom_id res chain seq x y z
N MET A 1 7.99 14.88 4.91
CA MET A 1 6.58 14.89 5.34
C MET A 1 6.17 13.49 5.83
N ASN A 2 5.06 13.36 6.57
CA ASN A 2 4.50 12.05 6.97
C ASN A 2 3.22 11.78 6.18
N ALA A 3 3.08 10.57 5.65
CA ALA A 3 1.96 10.21 4.77
C ALA A 3 1.55 8.75 4.94
N TRP A 4 0.34 8.42 4.51
CA TRP A 4 0.00 7.07 4.10
C TRP A 4 0.46 6.88 2.65
N LEU A 5 1.34 5.91 2.44
CA LEU A 5 1.82 5.52 1.11
C LEU A 5 1.20 4.19 0.74
N ILE A 6 0.50 4.16 -0.39
CA ILE A 6 -0.13 2.96 -0.95
C ILE A 6 0.67 2.53 -2.17
N THR A 7 1.16 1.29 -2.18
CA THR A 7 1.91 0.71 -3.31
C THR A 7 1.31 -0.59 -3.78
N TRP A 8 1.50 -0.91 -5.06
CA TRP A 8 1.41 -2.27 -5.58
C TRP A 8 2.63 -3.06 -5.14
N GLU A 9 2.40 -4.24 -4.58
CA GLU A 9 3.43 -5.21 -4.19
C GLU A 9 3.05 -6.59 -4.73
N GLY A 10 4.05 -7.46 -4.86
CA GLY A 10 3.87 -8.80 -5.42
C GLY A 10 5.00 -9.18 -6.36
N THR A 11 4.81 -10.30 -7.06
CA THR A 11 5.85 -10.89 -7.93
C THR A 11 5.59 -10.67 -9.42
N TYR A 12 4.53 -9.95 -9.78
CA TYR A 12 4.18 -9.68 -11.18
C TYR A 12 5.16 -8.67 -11.78
N SER A 13 5.63 -8.96 -13.00
CA SER A 13 6.58 -8.10 -13.74
C SER A 13 6.03 -6.73 -14.09
N SER A 14 4.71 -6.56 -14.12
CA SER A 14 4.04 -5.28 -14.33
C SER A 14 4.15 -4.32 -13.13
N ILE A 15 4.57 -4.81 -11.95
CA ILE A 15 4.85 -3.98 -10.78
C ILE A 15 6.27 -3.43 -10.88
N ALA A 16 6.47 -2.49 -11.79
CA ALA A 16 7.69 -1.71 -11.91
C ALA A 16 7.60 -0.41 -11.10
N ASP A 17 8.74 0.20 -10.79
CA ASP A 17 8.81 1.46 -10.03
C ASP A 17 7.94 2.57 -10.65
N GLU A 18 7.86 2.62 -11.98
CA GLU A 18 7.04 3.59 -12.72
C GLU A 18 5.54 3.55 -12.35
N ASN A 19 5.01 2.38 -11.99
CA ASN A 19 3.58 2.17 -11.72
C ASN A 19 3.30 1.69 -10.29
N ARG A 20 4.33 1.65 -9.43
CA ARG A 20 4.24 1.04 -8.10
C ARG A 20 3.48 1.91 -7.10
N ILE A 21 3.56 3.24 -7.19
CA ILE A 21 2.86 4.13 -6.26
C ILE A 21 1.39 4.26 -6.67
N VAL A 22 0.45 3.84 -5.84
CA VAL A 22 -0.98 3.93 -6.14
C VAL A 22 -1.56 5.24 -5.65
N ALA A 23 -1.20 5.64 -4.43
CA ALA A 23 -1.67 6.89 -3.85
C ALA A 23 -0.78 7.36 -2.69
N ILE A 24 -0.77 8.68 -2.49
CA ILE A 24 -0.19 9.33 -1.32
C ILE A 24 -1.31 10.08 -0.60
N LEU A 25 -1.56 9.73 0.66
CA LEU A 25 -2.67 10.27 1.44
C LEU A 25 -2.16 10.89 2.75
N SER A 26 -2.90 11.87 3.28
CA SER A 26 -2.57 12.48 4.57
C SER A 26 -2.44 11.44 5.69
N SER A 27 -1.33 11.48 6.43
CA SER A 27 -1.05 10.64 7.61
C SER A 27 -2.07 10.78 8.74
N ARG A 28 -2.88 11.84 8.74
CA ARG A 28 -3.95 12.09 9.72
C ARG A 28 -5.20 11.23 9.49
N LYS A 29 -5.32 10.58 8.33
CA LYS A 29 -6.45 9.67 8.08
C LYS A 29 -6.36 8.44 8.98
N SER A 30 -7.52 8.03 9.51
CA SER A 30 -7.64 6.83 10.35
C SER A 30 -7.39 5.56 9.54
N VAL A 31 -6.96 4.51 10.24
CA VAL A 31 -6.71 3.17 9.66
C VAL A 31 -7.95 2.65 8.95
N THR A 32 -9.12 2.77 9.58
CA THR A 32 -10.41 2.36 8.99
C THR A 32 -10.67 3.06 7.66
N LYS A 33 -10.46 4.38 7.59
CA LYS A 33 -10.69 5.14 6.36
C LYS A 33 -9.70 4.79 5.25
N ILE A 34 -8.46 4.47 5.61
CA ILE A 34 -7.47 3.97 4.63
C ILE A 34 -7.82 2.57 4.17
N ALA A 35 -8.28 1.69 5.07
CA ALA A 35 -8.69 0.34 4.71
C ALA A 35 -9.82 0.36 3.68
N ASP A 36 -10.88 1.13 3.93
CA ASP A 36 -12.01 1.23 3.00
C ASP A 36 -11.56 1.78 1.63
N PHE A 37 -10.59 2.72 1.63
CA PHE A 37 -10.01 3.28 0.40
C PHE A 37 -9.13 2.27 -0.36
N VAL A 38 -8.31 1.50 0.35
CA VAL A 38 -7.46 0.45 -0.22
C VAL A 38 -8.32 -0.66 -0.83
N GLU A 39 -9.39 -1.08 -0.15
CA GLU A 39 -10.33 -2.07 -0.67
C GLU A 39 -10.97 -1.60 -1.98
N LEU A 40 -11.45 -0.36 -2.01
CA LEU A 40 -12.03 0.26 -3.20
C LEU A 40 -11.02 0.31 -4.35
N LEU A 41 -9.77 0.73 -4.08
CA LEU A 41 -8.73 0.79 -5.09
C LEU A 41 -8.41 -0.60 -5.66
N TYR A 42 -8.32 -1.61 -4.80
CA TYR A 42 -8.06 -2.98 -5.25
C TYR A 42 -9.19 -3.48 -6.15
N LEU A 43 -10.44 -3.41 -5.67
CA LEU A 43 -11.61 -3.85 -6.41
C LEU A 43 -11.76 -3.11 -7.74
N ARG A 44 -11.54 -1.79 -7.76
CA ARG A 44 -11.55 -1.00 -9.00
C ARG A 44 -10.55 -1.54 -10.02
N SER A 45 -9.35 -1.95 -9.59
CA SER A 45 -8.29 -2.43 -10.48
C SER A 45 -8.45 -3.90 -10.90
N THR A 46 -9.22 -4.71 -10.16
CA THR A 46 -9.31 -6.16 -10.42
C THR A 46 -10.69 -6.63 -10.85
N SER A 47 -11.72 -5.81 -10.71
CA SER A 47 -13.11 -6.20 -10.95
C SER A 47 -13.73 -5.41 -12.10
N ASN A 48 -14.59 -6.06 -12.87
CA ASN A 48 -15.42 -5.38 -13.86
C ASN A 48 -16.60 -4.66 -13.20
N ALA A 49 -17.32 -3.83 -13.97
CA ALA A 49 -18.45 -3.04 -13.46
C ALA A 49 -19.57 -3.90 -12.83
N HIS A 50 -19.85 -5.08 -13.38
CA HIS A 50 -20.86 -5.99 -12.85
C HIS A 50 -20.44 -6.57 -11.49
N GLU A 51 -19.19 -7.01 -11.37
CA GLU A 51 -18.60 -7.47 -10.12
C GLU A 51 -18.57 -6.36 -9.06
N MET A 52 -18.14 -5.15 -9.43
CA MET A 52 -18.16 -3.99 -8.53
C MET A 52 -19.58 -3.70 -8.02
N ALA A 53 -20.58 -3.69 -8.90
CA ALA A 53 -21.98 -3.48 -8.52
C ALA A 53 -22.50 -4.59 -7.59
N CYS A 54 -22.12 -5.84 -7.84
CA CYS A 54 -22.48 -6.97 -6.97
C CYS A 54 -21.83 -6.85 -5.58
N LEU A 55 -20.54 -6.51 -5.52
CA LEU A 55 -19.77 -6.41 -4.28
C LEU A 55 -20.19 -5.20 -3.45
N ALA A 56 -20.52 -4.07 -4.09
CA ALA A 56 -21.00 -2.86 -3.42
C ALA A 56 -22.25 -3.13 -2.56
N ASN A 57 -23.14 -4.02 -3.04
CA ASN A 57 -24.35 -4.42 -2.32
C ASN A 57 -24.15 -5.63 -1.41
N ARG A 58 -22.98 -6.29 -1.46
CA ARG A 58 -22.69 -7.54 -0.75
C ARG A 58 -21.28 -7.52 -0.15
N PRO A 59 -20.96 -6.60 0.77
CA PRO A 59 -19.60 -6.43 1.31
C PRO A 59 -19.06 -7.69 2.00
N LYS A 60 -19.94 -8.55 2.53
CA LYS A 60 -19.54 -9.83 3.13
C LYS A 60 -18.94 -10.82 2.12
N LYS A 61 -19.22 -10.65 0.82
CA LYS A 61 -18.76 -11.50 -0.28
C LYS A 61 -17.46 -11.01 -0.94
N ILE A 62 -16.87 -9.91 -0.46
CA ILE A 62 -15.59 -9.42 -0.98
C ILE A 62 -14.52 -10.51 -0.73
N PRO A 63 -13.86 -11.01 -1.80
CA PRO A 63 -12.98 -12.18 -1.70
C PRO A 63 -11.69 -11.86 -0.93
N TYR A 64 -11.13 -10.67 -1.16
CA TYR A 64 -9.89 -10.23 -0.53
C TYR A 64 -10.15 -9.07 0.41
N LYS A 65 -10.62 -9.39 1.62
CA LYS A 65 -10.83 -8.39 2.66
C LYS A 65 -9.50 -7.78 3.08
N VAL A 66 -9.56 -6.49 3.39
CA VAL A 66 -8.42 -5.77 3.92
C VAL A 66 -7.99 -6.32 5.28
N ASP A 67 -6.70 -6.63 5.43
CA ASP A 67 -6.09 -6.85 6.75
C ASP A 67 -5.69 -5.49 7.34
N LYS A 68 -6.48 -5.02 8.32
CA LYS A 68 -6.34 -3.69 8.94
C LYS A 68 -5.25 -3.63 10.00
N VAL A 69 -4.84 -4.77 10.56
CA VAL A 69 -3.93 -4.84 11.69
C VAL A 69 -3.09 -6.12 11.58
N PRO A 70 -2.17 -6.17 10.61
CA PRO A 70 -1.32 -7.33 10.42
C PRO A 70 -0.54 -7.61 11.72
N LEU A 71 -0.52 -8.87 12.11
CA LEU A 71 0.26 -9.35 13.24
C LEU A 71 1.68 -9.66 12.77
N ILE A 72 2.64 -8.82 13.16
CA ILE A 72 4.07 -9.03 12.88
C ILE A 72 4.77 -9.22 14.22
N ASN A 73 5.52 -10.33 14.37
CA ASN A 73 6.09 -10.75 15.65
C ASN A 73 5.04 -10.83 16.77
N SER A 74 3.83 -11.29 16.44
CA SER A 74 2.68 -11.38 17.37
C SER A 74 2.27 -10.03 17.97
N ILE A 75 2.61 -8.92 17.32
CA ILE A 75 2.18 -7.56 17.68
C ILE A 75 1.24 -7.00 16.61
N PRO A 76 0.14 -6.34 17.01
CA PRO A 76 -0.70 -5.59 16.08
C PRO A 76 -0.02 -4.31 15.58
N HIS A 77 0.13 -4.20 14.26
CA HIS A 77 0.67 -3.04 13.56
C HIS A 77 -0.43 -2.26 12.84
N SER A 78 -1.07 -1.32 13.54
CA SER A 78 -2.17 -0.51 13.01
C SER A 78 -1.74 0.54 11.97
N ASP A 79 -0.45 0.67 11.69
CA ASP A 79 0.13 1.59 10.72
C ASP A 79 0.38 0.94 9.36
N ARG A 80 -0.08 -0.30 9.16
CA ARG A 80 0.09 -1.11 7.97
C ARG A 80 -1.22 -1.79 7.61
N ILE A 81 -1.48 -1.90 6.32
CA ILE A 81 -2.69 -2.48 5.77
C ILE A 81 -2.33 -3.21 4.47
N THR A 82 -2.82 -4.43 4.29
CA THR A 82 -2.68 -5.19 3.05
C THR A 82 -4.05 -5.57 2.48
N CYS A 83 -4.15 -5.64 1.15
CA CYS A 83 -5.39 -6.05 0.46
C CYS A 83 -5.06 -6.72 -0.87
N GLY A 84 -5.64 -7.90 -1.10
CA GLY A 84 -5.35 -8.73 -2.27
C GLY A 84 -4.46 -9.93 -1.94
N HIS A 85 -4.07 -10.66 -2.99
CA HIS A 85 -3.21 -11.85 -2.86
C HIS A 85 -1.88 -11.66 -3.58
N ASN A 86 -1.88 -11.74 -4.91
CA ASN A 86 -0.73 -11.43 -5.75
C ASN A 86 -1.24 -11.00 -7.13
N PRO A 87 -1.05 -9.74 -7.54
CA PRO A 87 -0.52 -8.66 -6.74
C PRO A 87 -1.49 -8.20 -5.65
N PHE A 88 -0.97 -7.41 -4.71
CA PHE A 88 -1.72 -6.86 -3.59
C PHE A 88 -1.34 -5.41 -3.35
N LEU A 89 -2.25 -4.66 -2.74
CA LEU A 89 -1.97 -3.31 -2.27
C LEU A 89 -1.39 -3.35 -0.86
N TYR A 90 -0.33 -2.56 -0.65
CA TYR A 90 0.27 -2.34 0.65
C TYR A 90 0.22 -0.86 1.01
N ALA A 91 -0.61 -0.53 2.01
CA ALA A 91 -0.71 0.81 2.56
C ALA A 91 -0.01 0.89 3.91
N ARG A 92 0.84 1.90 4.10
CA ARG A 92 1.56 2.10 5.36
C ARG A 92 1.77 3.57 5.70
N LYS A 93 1.89 3.88 6.98
CA LYS A 93 2.34 5.21 7.42
C LYS A 93 3.86 5.31 7.29
N VAL A 94 4.31 6.15 6.37
CA VAL A 94 5.72 6.46 6.17
C VAL A 94 6.08 7.79 6.82
N THR A 95 7.33 7.90 7.24
CA THR A 95 7.91 9.15 7.77
C THR A 95 8.99 9.67 6.84
N ASN A 96 9.30 10.96 6.95
CA ASN A 96 10.35 11.59 6.14
C ASN A 96 10.20 11.37 4.64
N LEU A 97 8.96 11.32 4.13
CA LEU A 97 8.69 11.29 2.70
C LEU A 97 9.20 12.61 2.08
N GLN A 98 10.06 12.47 1.09
CA GLN A 98 10.65 13.52 0.29
C GLN A 98 10.40 13.19 -1.17
N ILE A 99 10.05 14.21 -1.96
CA ILE A 99 9.84 14.10 -3.39
C ILE A 99 10.76 15.14 -4.02
N LYS A 100 11.67 14.69 -4.89
CA LYS A 100 12.55 15.54 -5.68
C LYS A 100 12.19 15.38 -7.14
N ILE A 101 12.13 16.48 -7.85
CA ILE A 101 11.83 16.53 -9.28
C ILE A 101 13.12 16.90 -10.00
N ASP A 102 13.54 16.07 -10.95
CA ASP A 102 14.58 16.41 -11.90
C ASP A 102 13.93 16.79 -13.24
N PRO A 103 13.84 18.09 -13.57
CA PRO A 103 13.20 18.54 -14.79
C PRO A 103 13.99 18.22 -16.06
N LYS A 104 15.30 17.90 -15.96
CA LYS A 104 16.12 17.59 -17.15
C LYS A 104 15.83 16.19 -17.68
N GLU A 105 15.82 15.23 -16.78
CA GLU A 105 15.54 13.82 -17.07
C GLU A 105 14.04 13.50 -17.03
N ASN A 106 13.21 14.48 -16.63
CA ASN A 106 11.77 14.35 -16.48
C ASN A 106 11.36 13.21 -15.52
N ILE A 107 12.15 13.04 -14.46
CA ILE A 107 11.96 12.02 -13.42
C ILE A 107 11.60 12.67 -12.08
N GLU A 108 10.86 11.94 -11.26
CA GLU A 108 10.73 12.22 -9.84
C GLU A 108 11.28 11.08 -9.00
N ILE A 109 11.95 11.47 -7.92
CA ILE A 109 12.60 10.57 -6.96
C ILE A 109 11.88 10.71 -5.64
N LEU A 110 11.25 9.63 -5.21
CA LEU A 110 10.57 9.52 -3.94
C LEU A 110 11.47 8.81 -2.95
N LYS A 111 11.66 9.40 -1.77
CA LYS A 111 12.45 8.83 -0.67
C LYS A 111 11.65 8.86 0.61
N TRP A 112 11.57 7.76 1.34
CA TRP A 112 10.84 7.70 2.60
C TRP A 112 11.46 6.72 3.59
N LYS A 113 11.07 6.83 4.86
CA LYS A 113 11.40 5.85 5.90
C LYS A 113 10.16 4.99 6.18
N GLU A 114 10.30 3.68 6.04
CA GLU A 114 9.29 2.68 6.39
C GLU A 114 8.97 2.73 7.90
N PRO A 115 7.79 2.29 8.34
CA PRO A 115 7.52 2.14 9.76
C PRO A 115 8.39 1.01 10.36
N SER A 116 8.80 1.19 11.62
CA SER A 116 9.57 0.18 12.37
C SER A 116 8.73 -1.05 12.70
N ILE A 117 9.36 -2.21 12.76
CA ILE A 117 8.73 -3.45 13.22
C ILE A 117 9.04 -3.60 14.71
N PHE A 118 8.01 -3.96 15.47
CA PHE A 118 8.05 -4.09 16.92
C PHE A 118 7.94 -5.56 17.31
N LYS A 119 8.47 -5.91 18.47
CA LYS A 119 8.25 -7.19 19.16
C LYS A 119 7.96 -6.94 20.63
N TRP A 120 7.39 -7.93 21.32
CA TRP A 120 7.15 -7.81 22.76
C TRP A 120 8.48 -7.84 23.50
N LYS A 121 8.65 -6.95 24.48
CA LYS A 121 9.77 -7.04 25.42
C LYS A 121 9.51 -8.24 26.32
N GLU A 122 10.52 -9.10 26.52
CA GLU A 122 10.33 -10.37 27.24
C GLU A 122 9.68 -10.17 28.62
N LYS A 123 8.76 -11.09 28.95
CA LYS A 123 7.95 -11.20 30.19
C LYS A 123 6.76 -10.25 30.36
N LEU A 124 6.58 -9.19 29.57
CA LEU A 124 5.41 -8.29 29.70
C LEU A 124 4.78 -7.97 28.34
N ARG A 125 3.58 -8.52 28.06
CA ARG A 125 2.72 -8.19 26.90
C ARG A 125 2.19 -6.73 26.90
N CYS A 126 2.76 -5.86 27.73
CA CYS A 126 2.38 -4.45 27.87
C CYS A 126 3.46 -3.51 27.33
N GLN A 127 4.67 -4.00 27.05
CA GLN A 127 5.79 -3.18 26.56
C GLN A 127 6.29 -3.70 25.22
N ARG A 128 6.44 -2.77 24.26
CA ARG A 128 6.93 -3.06 22.90
C ARG A 128 8.35 -2.53 22.77
N GLU A 129 9.20 -3.28 22.10
CA GLU A 129 10.53 -2.81 21.68
C GLU A 129 10.67 -2.91 20.16
N VAL A 130 11.55 -2.08 19.59
CA VAL A 130 11.82 -2.09 18.15
C VAL A 130 12.61 -3.36 17.82
N ALA A 131 12.01 -4.26 17.06
CA ALA A 131 12.67 -5.45 16.54
C ALA A 131 13.55 -5.10 15.33
N LYS A 132 13.04 -4.22 14.46
CA LYS A 132 13.73 -3.75 13.26
C LYS A 132 13.35 -2.29 13.01
N GLU A 133 14.35 -1.43 12.85
CA GLU A 133 14.10 -0.06 12.45
C GLU A 133 13.54 0.03 11.04
N GLY A 134 12.71 1.04 10.81
CA GLY A 134 12.23 1.39 9.48
C GLY A 134 13.37 1.67 8.50
N GLU A 135 13.42 0.93 7.40
CA GLU A 135 14.39 1.13 6.34
C GLU A 135 14.08 2.39 5.53
N ILE A 136 15.12 3.03 5.00
CA ILE A 136 14.97 4.08 4.01
C ILE A 136 14.78 3.41 2.65
N ARG A 137 13.71 3.78 1.96
CA ARG A 137 13.37 3.33 0.61
C ARG A 137 13.41 4.50 -0.35
N GLU A 138 13.80 4.20 -1.58
CA GLU A 138 13.84 5.13 -2.69
C GLU A 138 13.15 4.49 -3.90
N LEU A 139 12.48 5.33 -4.70
CA LEU A 139 11.79 4.93 -5.91
C LEU A 139 11.90 6.04 -6.95
N TRP A 140 12.13 5.62 -8.19
CA TRP A 140 12.38 6.49 -9.32
C TRP A 140 11.29 6.27 -10.35
N ARG A 141 10.70 7.34 -10.87
CA ARG A 141 9.61 7.24 -11.84
C ARG A 141 9.59 8.44 -12.77
N SER A 142 8.97 8.26 -13.94
CA SER A 142 8.72 9.34 -14.89
C SER A 142 7.62 10.29 -14.38
N LEU A 143 7.81 11.59 -14.58
CA LEU A 143 6.81 12.63 -14.31
C LEU A 143 5.64 12.62 -15.29
N MET A 144 5.80 12.00 -16.47
CA MET A 144 4.78 12.01 -17.53
C MET A 144 3.67 10.98 -17.28
N ASN A 145 3.94 9.99 -16.43
CA ASN A 145 3.01 8.89 -16.18
C ASN A 145 2.17 9.16 -14.93
N PRO A 146 0.89 8.75 -14.89
CA PRO A 146 0.11 8.76 -13.66
C PRO A 146 0.75 7.89 -12.58
N LEU A 147 0.40 8.10 -11.31
CA LEU A 147 1.02 7.42 -10.16
C LEU A 147 1.06 5.88 -10.34
N SER A 148 -0.07 5.31 -10.71
CA SER A 148 -0.14 3.92 -11.15
C SER A 148 -1.02 3.83 -12.37
N ASN A 149 -0.58 3.05 -13.36
CA ASN A 149 -1.53 2.48 -14.31
C ASN A 149 -2.34 1.41 -13.60
N GLU A 150 -3.66 1.41 -13.79
CA GLU A 150 -4.47 0.26 -13.39
C GLU A 150 -3.89 -0.97 -14.07
N LEU A 151 -3.68 -2.02 -13.28
CA LEU A 151 -2.98 -3.19 -13.76
C LEU A 151 -3.80 -3.81 -14.89
N LYS A 152 -3.25 -3.82 -16.11
CA LYS A 152 -3.87 -4.43 -17.28
C LYS A 152 -3.80 -5.97 -17.19
N PHE A 153 -4.32 -6.57 -16.12
CA PHE A 153 -4.22 -8.01 -15.90
C PHE A 153 -5.28 -8.84 -16.62
N LEU A 154 -6.28 -8.21 -17.23
CA LEU A 154 -7.45 -8.94 -17.74
C LEU A 154 -7.83 -8.56 -19.18
N SER A 155 -6.84 -8.23 -20.02
CA SER A 155 -7.01 -8.32 -21.48
C SER A 155 -6.19 -9.49 -22.01
N ASN A 156 -6.68 -10.70 -21.77
CA ASN A 156 -6.53 -11.84 -22.67
C ASN A 156 -7.61 -12.88 -22.30
N PRO A 157 -8.71 -12.97 -23.06
CA PRO A 157 -9.52 -14.17 -23.12
C PRO A 157 -8.87 -15.12 -24.14
N GLU A 158 -8.26 -16.20 -23.67
CA GLU A 158 -8.13 -17.45 -24.44
C GLU A 158 -8.46 -18.62 -23.52
#